data_AF-A0A497M778-F1
#
_entry.id   AF-A0A497M778-F1
#
_cell.length_a   1.000
_cell.length_b   1.000
_cell.length_c   1.000
_cell.angle_alpha   90.00
_cell.angle_beta   90.00
_cell.angle_gamma   90.00
#
_symmetry.space_group_name_H-M   'P 1'
#
loop_
_entity.id
_entity.type
_entity.pdbx_description
1 polymer ?
#
loop_
_entity_poly.entity_id
_entity_poly.type
_entity_poly.pdbx_seq_one_letter_code
_entity_poly.pdbx_strand_id
1 'polypeptide(L)'
;MKRSTVIRFLKIYLVFWLFAVAVSVVIMEIIIGSLIVPERQEFASEHGMTAYTFEVFFGTTIFYTIFSFFGALIFYFKNYNYKKMGLLSLLLGFILEFTILQPNIPEGEGSGASWVQGWYSLNISGETIVGTLISAIYWFMSWAIPTYIIYKFLIKQTEILKR
;
A
#
# COMPACT_ATOMS: atom_id res chain seq x y z
N MET A 1 8.04 -0.02 -28.87
CA MET A 1 6.65 0.10 -28.37
C MET A 1 6.05 1.41 -28.90
N LYS A 2 4.82 1.43 -29.44
CA LYS A 2 4.24 2.68 -29.99
C LYS A 2 4.12 3.74 -28.89
N ARG A 3 4.38 5.01 -29.19
CA ARG A 3 4.33 6.13 -28.22
C ARG A 3 3.00 6.19 -27.45
N SER A 4 1.89 5.88 -28.12
CA SER A 4 0.55 5.80 -27.50
C SER A 4 0.43 4.71 -26.43
N THR A 5 1.10 3.57 -26.62
CA THR A 5 1.15 2.44 -25.69
C THR A 5 1.90 2.83 -24.40
N VAL A 6 3.04 3.51 -24.55
CA VAL A 6 3.85 4.01 -23.41
C VAL A 6 3.04 5.01 -22.60
N ILE A 7 2.45 6.01 -23.24
CA ILE A 7 1.66 7.05 -22.56
C ILE A 7 0.47 6.44 -21.81
N ARG A 8 -0.20 5.43 -22.39
CA ARG A 8 -1.30 4.73 -21.73
C ARG A 8 -0.83 4.02 -20.45
N PHE A 9 0.29 3.32 -20.52
CA PHE A 9 0.86 2.65 -19.35
C PHE A 9 1.26 3.66 -18.27
N LEU A 10 1.93 4.74 -18.63
CA LEU A 10 2.34 5.78 -17.67
C LEU A 10 1.14 6.41 -16.95
N LYS A 11 0.02 6.64 -17.64
CA LYS A 11 -1.21 7.13 -17.01
C LYS A 11 -1.79 6.15 -15.99
N ILE A 12 -1.82 4.86 -16.33
CA ILE A 12 -2.26 3.78 -15.42
C ILE A 12 -1.35 3.73 -14.21
N TYR A 13 -0.04 3.67 -14.43
CA TYR A 13 0.95 3.62 -13.37
C TYR A 13 0.85 4.83 -12.44
N LEU A 14 0.68 6.03 -12.99
CA LEU A 14 0.52 7.25 -12.20
C LEU A 14 -0.69 7.17 -11.25
N VAL A 15 -1.81 6.60 -11.69
CA VAL A 15 -3.00 6.44 -10.84
C VAL A 15 -2.73 5.44 -9.69
N PHE A 16 -2.09 4.31 -9.98
CA PHE A 16 -1.70 3.34 -8.94
C PHE A 16 -0.73 3.99 -7.94
N TRP A 17 0.29 4.69 -8.44
CA TRP A 17 1.32 5.30 -7.61
C TRP A 17 0.77 6.43 -6.73
N LEU A 18 0.02 7.37 -7.30
CA LEU A 18 -0.58 8.48 -6.54
C LEU A 18 -1.54 7.95 -5.47
N PHE A 19 -2.36 6.95 -5.80
CA PHE A 19 -3.24 6.34 -4.82
C PHE A 19 -2.45 5.71 -3.67
N ALA A 20 -1.42 4.93 -4.00
CA ALA A 20 -0.58 4.27 -3.01
C ALA A 20 0.13 5.30 -2.12
N VAL A 21 0.75 6.34 -2.68
CA VAL A 21 1.43 7.38 -1.88
C VAL A 21 0.44 8.14 -1.01
N ALA A 22 -0.71 8.54 -1.53
CA ALA A 22 -1.70 9.29 -0.76
C ALA A 22 -2.26 8.48 0.43
N VAL A 23 -2.65 7.23 0.20
CA VAL A 23 -3.26 6.41 1.25
C VAL A 23 -2.20 5.83 2.17
N SER A 24 -1.16 5.24 1.61
CA SER A 24 -0.17 4.51 2.39
C SER A 24 0.81 5.44 3.10
N VAL A 25 1.41 6.36 2.37
CA VAL A 25 2.47 7.20 2.92
C VAL A 25 1.87 8.36 3.70
N VAL A 26 0.95 9.11 3.08
CA VAL A 26 0.42 10.32 3.72
C VAL A 26 -0.58 9.97 4.82
N ILE A 27 -1.61 9.18 4.52
CA ILE A 27 -2.66 8.91 5.51
C ILE A 27 -2.20 7.90 6.57
N MET A 28 -1.79 6.70 6.16
CA MET A 28 -1.47 5.64 7.13
C MET A 28 -0.16 5.93 7.87
N GLU A 29 0.91 6.25 7.15
CA GLU A 29 2.22 6.36 7.78
C GLU A 29 2.45 7.70 8.47
N ILE A 30 2.23 8.82 7.77
CA ILE A 30 2.50 10.16 8.32
C ILE A 30 1.40 10.57 9.30
N ILE A 31 0.13 10.58 8.88
CA ILE A 31 -0.97 11.10 9.72
C ILE A 31 -1.32 10.10 10.83
N ILE A 32 -1.77 8.89 10.48
CA ILE A 32 -2.23 7.92 11.48
C ILE A 32 -1.06 7.43 12.33
N GLY A 33 0.09 7.13 11.70
CA GLY A 33 1.28 6.68 12.40
C GLY A 33 1.75 7.66 13.48
N SER A 34 1.83 8.96 13.17
CA SER A 34 2.23 9.96 14.18
C SER A 34 1.18 10.19 15.28
N LEU A 35 -0.08 9.79 15.06
CA LEU A 35 -1.16 9.99 16.04
C LEU A 35 -1.38 8.79 16.97
N ILE A 36 -1.02 7.58 16.53
CA ILE A 36 -1.43 6.35 17.23
C ILE A 36 -0.22 5.49 17.63
N VAL A 37 0.90 5.55 16.89
CA VAL A 37 2.05 4.66 17.13
C VAL A 37 3.04 5.34 18.09
N PRO A 38 3.25 4.81 19.31
CA PRO A 38 4.10 5.45 20.32
C PRO A 38 5.53 5.69 19.84
N GLU A 39 6.14 4.71 19.16
CA GLU A 39 7.51 4.82 18.62
C GLU A 39 7.66 5.98 17.62
N ARG A 40 6.62 6.21 16.81
CA ARG A 40 6.60 7.29 15.82
C ARG A 40 6.40 8.64 16.49
N GLN A 41 5.62 8.67 17.57
CA GLN A 41 5.45 9.87 18.40
C GLN A 41 6.75 10.26 19.10
N GLU A 42 7.45 9.28 19.68
CA GLU A 42 8.75 9.46 20.33
C GLU A 42 9.76 10.02 19.34
N PHE A 43 9.96 9.36 18.19
CA PHE A 43 10.84 9.85 17.15
C PHE A 43 10.49 11.27 16.68
N ALA A 44 9.20 11.54 16.44
CA ALA A 44 8.74 12.86 16.00
C ALA A 44 8.93 13.95 17.07
N SER A 45 8.86 13.59 18.35
CA SER A 45 9.12 14.50 19.47
C SER A 45 10.60 14.82 19.66
N GLU A 46 11.47 13.84 19.40
CA GLU A 46 12.92 13.97 19.53
C GLU A 46 13.56 14.70 18.34
N HIS A 47 13.16 14.33 17.12
CA HIS A 47 13.78 14.80 15.88
C HIS A 47 12.95 15.85 15.13
N GLY A 48 11.70 16.07 15.57
CA GLY A 48 10.75 16.99 14.95
C GLY A 48 9.95 16.37 13.81
N MET A 49 8.71 16.84 13.63
CA MET A 49 7.77 16.35 12.61
C MET A 49 8.30 16.43 11.18
N THR A 50 9.16 17.41 10.86
CA THR A 50 9.72 17.57 9.52
C THR A 50 10.70 16.44 9.19
N ALA A 51 11.57 16.08 10.13
CA ALA A 51 12.54 14.99 9.94
C ALA A 51 11.81 13.65 9.82
N TYR A 52 10.87 13.38 10.73
CA TYR A 52 9.99 12.21 10.68
C TYR A 52 9.28 12.08 9.34
N THR A 53 8.63 13.15 8.88
CA THR A 53 7.90 13.15 7.61
C THR A 53 8.83 12.85 6.45
N PHE A 54 10.02 13.44 6.42
CA PHE A 54 10.99 13.21 5.35
C PHE A 54 11.44 11.75 5.32
N GLU A 55 11.84 11.19 6.46
CA GLU A 55 12.33 9.82 6.56
C GLU A 55 11.29 8.79 6.12
N VAL A 56 10.09 8.87 6.71
CA VAL A 56 8.96 8.00 6.38
C VAL A 56 8.53 8.16 4.93
N PHE A 57 8.51 9.40 4.42
CA PHE A 57 8.12 9.66 3.04
C PHE A 57 9.06 8.98 2.04
N PHE A 58 10.38 9.13 2.19
CA PHE A 58 11.32 8.58 1.20
C PHE A 58 11.34 7.06 1.21
N GLY A 59 11.47 6.44 2.38
CA GLY A 59 11.54 4.98 2.51
C GLY A 59 10.28 4.31 1.96
N THR A 60 9.11 4.76 2.44
CA THR A 60 7.83 4.13 2.09
C THR A 60 7.40 4.46 0.66
N THR A 61 7.74 5.64 0.13
CA THR A 61 7.44 5.98 -1.28
C THR A 61 8.21 5.09 -2.25
N ILE A 62 9.47 4.72 -1.98
CA ILE A 62 10.23 3.83 -2.87
C ILE A 62 9.56 2.46 -2.96
N PHE A 63 9.16 1.90 -1.81
CA PHE A 63 8.42 0.64 -1.78
C PHE A 63 7.13 0.72 -2.62
N TYR A 64 6.29 1.74 -2.40
CA TYR A 64 5.05 1.91 -3.15
C TYR A 64 5.25 2.26 -4.62
N THR A 65 6.39 2.84 -4.99
CA THR A 65 6.78 3.02 -6.40
C THR A 65 6.92 1.68 -7.10
N ILE A 66 7.68 0.75 -6.49
CA ILE A 66 7.91 -0.58 -7.05
C ILE A 66 6.61 -1.41 -7.00
N PHE A 67 5.90 -1.41 -5.87
CA PHE A 67 4.67 -2.17 -5.71
C PHE A 67 3.57 -1.72 -6.69
N SER A 68 3.38 -0.41 -6.86
CA SER A 68 2.44 0.15 -7.83
C SER A 68 2.84 -0.11 -9.27
N PHE A 69 4.15 -0.22 -9.56
CA PHE A 69 4.61 -0.58 -10.90
C PHE A 69 4.14 -1.99 -11.27
N PHE A 70 4.29 -2.97 -10.38
CA PHE A 70 3.81 -4.33 -10.62
C PHE A 70 2.28 -4.39 -10.72
N GLY A 71 1.56 -3.70 -9.84
CA GLY A 71 0.09 -3.59 -9.92
C GLY A 71 -0.37 -3.02 -11.27
N ALA A 72 0.26 -1.93 -11.71
CA ALA A 72 -0.02 -1.31 -13.01
C ALA A 72 0.34 -2.24 -14.18
N LEU A 73 1.44 -2.97 -14.12
CA LEU A 73 1.88 -3.91 -15.15
C LEU A 73 0.89 -5.06 -15.33
N ILE A 74 0.47 -5.67 -14.22
CA ILE A 74 -0.50 -6.76 -14.20
C ILE A 74 -1.84 -6.26 -14.73
N PHE A 75 -2.31 -5.11 -14.24
CA PHE A 75 -3.54 -4.50 -14.74
C PHE A 75 -3.46 -4.23 -16.24
N TYR A 76 -2.36 -3.64 -16.71
CA TYR A 76 -2.15 -3.28 -18.11
C TYR A 76 -2.22 -4.47 -19.07
N PHE A 77 -1.60 -5.60 -18.68
CA PHE A 77 -1.54 -6.79 -19.55
C PHE A 77 -2.71 -7.74 -19.37
N LYS A 78 -3.21 -7.91 -18.16
CA LYS A 78 -4.25 -8.90 -17.85
C LYS A 78 -5.65 -8.31 -17.82
N ASN A 79 -5.77 -6.98 -17.71
CA ASN A 79 -7.05 -6.27 -17.64
C ASN A 79 -8.01 -6.93 -16.65
N TYR A 80 -7.51 -7.21 -15.44
CA TYR A 80 -8.30 -7.81 -14.37
C TYR A 80 -9.22 -6.78 -13.74
N ASN A 81 -10.45 -7.20 -13.40
CA ASN A 81 -11.38 -6.37 -12.64
C ASN A 81 -10.84 -6.03 -11.24
N TYR A 82 -11.44 -5.00 -10.62
CA TYR A 82 -10.99 -4.48 -9.32
C TYR A 82 -10.98 -5.53 -8.20
N LYS A 83 -11.92 -6.49 -8.20
CA LYS A 83 -11.95 -7.57 -7.20
C LYS A 83 -10.74 -8.48 -7.31
N LYS A 84 -10.40 -8.90 -8.53
CA LYS A 84 -9.23 -9.75 -8.81
C LYS A 84 -7.92 -9.02 -8.49
N MET A 85 -7.81 -7.75 -8.88
CA MET A 85 -6.64 -6.93 -8.56
C MET A 85 -6.48 -6.73 -7.05
N GLY A 86 -7.57 -6.47 -6.33
CA GLY A 86 -7.57 -6.35 -4.87
C GLY A 86 -7.15 -7.64 -4.17
N LEU A 87 -7.71 -8.79 -4.56
CA LEU A 87 -7.33 -10.08 -3.98
C LEU A 87 -5.88 -10.44 -4.25
N LEU A 88 -5.36 -10.12 -5.45
CA LEU A 88 -3.96 -10.36 -5.77
C LEU A 88 -3.03 -9.49 -4.93
N SER A 89 -3.40 -8.22 -4.76
CA SER A 89 -2.66 -7.28 -3.90
C SER A 89 -2.69 -7.71 -2.44
N LEU A 90 -3.85 -8.17 -1.97
CA LEU A 90 -4.02 -8.72 -0.62
C LEU A 90 -3.06 -9.90 -0.39
N LEU A 91 -3.04 -10.86 -1.32
CA LEU A 91 -2.16 -12.03 -1.22
C LEU A 91 -0.68 -11.62 -1.21
N LEU A 92 -0.27 -10.76 -2.14
CA LEU A 92 1.11 -10.29 -2.22
C LEU A 92 1.49 -9.45 -1.00
N GLY A 93 0.59 -8.60 -0.53
CA GLY A 93 0.76 -7.78 0.67
C GLY A 93 1.00 -8.62 1.91
N PHE A 94 0.18 -9.65 2.13
CA PHE A 94 0.41 -10.59 3.22
C PHE A 94 1.74 -11.34 3.05
N ILE A 95 2.10 -11.79 1.85
CA ILE A 95 3.42 -12.40 1.64
C ILE A 95 4.52 -11.41 2.06
N LEU A 96 4.43 -10.15 1.69
CA LEU A 96 5.41 -9.13 2.04
C LEU A 96 5.47 -8.88 3.55
N GLU A 97 4.33 -8.78 4.24
CA GLU A 97 4.28 -8.59 5.70
C GLU A 97 4.84 -9.77 6.47
N PHE A 98 4.52 -10.99 6.05
CA PHE A 98 5.02 -12.20 6.67
C PHE A 98 6.45 -12.56 6.26
N THR A 99 7.11 -11.85 5.34
CA THR A 99 8.47 -12.23 4.92
C THR A 99 9.48 -11.09 4.90
N ILE A 100 9.13 -9.93 4.32
CA ILE A 100 10.08 -8.84 4.04
C ILE A 100 9.90 -7.68 5.02
N LEU A 101 8.65 -7.33 5.33
CA LEU A 101 8.31 -6.18 6.16
C LEU A 101 8.26 -6.51 7.66
N GLN A 102 8.65 -7.73 8.04
CA GLN A 102 8.81 -8.07 9.44
C GLN A 102 9.87 -7.14 10.06
N PRO A 103 9.56 -6.47 11.17
CA PRO A 103 10.60 -5.79 11.89
C PRO A 103 11.40 -6.86 12.64
N ASN A 104 12.72 -6.86 12.44
CA ASN A 104 13.66 -7.58 13.29
C ASN A 104 13.68 -6.90 14.65
N ILE A 105 12.73 -7.22 15.53
CA ILE A 105 12.65 -6.57 16.84
C ILE A 105 13.13 -7.55 17.90
N PRO A 106 14.10 -7.13 18.73
CA PRO A 106 14.36 -7.79 20.00
C PRO A 106 13.07 -7.90 20.82
N GLU A 107 12.88 -9.03 21.50
CA GLU A 107 11.73 -9.23 22.39
C GLU A 107 11.55 -8.04 23.36
N GLY A 108 10.39 -7.36 23.30
CA GLY A 108 10.02 -6.34 24.29
C GLY A 108 9.62 -4.95 23.77
N GLU A 109 9.88 -4.64 22.49
CA GLU A 109 9.52 -3.34 21.90
C GLU A 109 8.31 -3.48 20.95
N GLY A 110 7.26 -2.71 21.23
CA GLY A 110 5.95 -2.83 20.61
C GLY A 110 5.88 -2.11 19.27
N SER A 111 6.45 -2.70 18.21
CA SER A 111 6.21 -2.15 16.87
C SER A 111 4.83 -2.47 16.32
N GLY A 112 4.42 -1.64 15.37
CA GLY A 112 3.22 -1.81 14.54
C GLY A 112 3.09 -3.12 13.74
N ALA A 113 3.98 -4.11 13.91
CA ALA A 113 3.85 -5.47 13.36
C ALA A 113 3.67 -6.56 14.43
N SER A 114 3.36 -6.20 15.68
CA SER A 114 3.01 -7.11 16.78
C SER A 114 2.03 -8.21 16.38
N TRP A 115 1.08 -7.89 15.51
CA TRP A 115 0.05 -8.81 15.04
C TRP A 115 0.60 -9.94 14.15
N VAL A 116 1.68 -9.71 13.38
CA VAL A 116 2.34 -10.77 12.59
C VAL A 116 3.03 -11.76 13.55
N GLN A 117 3.66 -11.25 14.61
CA GLN A 117 4.28 -12.10 15.64
C GLN A 117 3.23 -12.90 16.43
N GLY A 118 2.04 -12.35 16.66
CA GLY A 118 0.91 -13.08 17.22
C GLY A 118 0.55 -14.33 16.41
N TRP A 119 0.59 -14.25 15.07
CA TRP A 119 0.40 -15.42 14.21
C TRP A 119 1.54 -16.44 14.29
N TYR A 120 2.80 -15.98 14.30
CA TYR A 120 3.96 -16.88 14.40
C TYR A 120 4.02 -17.64 15.72
N SER A 121 3.76 -16.94 16.82
CA SER A 121 3.74 -17.50 18.17
C SER A 121 2.45 -18.25 18.50
N LEU A 122 1.47 -18.25 17.59
CA LEU A 122 0.12 -18.78 17.80
C LEU A 122 -0.62 -18.14 18.99
N ASN A 123 -0.18 -16.96 19.44
CA ASN A 123 -0.82 -16.18 20.49
C ASN A 123 -1.86 -15.23 19.90
N ILE A 124 -3.03 -15.77 19.56
CA ILE A 124 -4.08 -15.02 18.87
C ILE A 124 -4.84 -14.13 19.85
N SER A 125 -4.38 -12.88 19.95
CA SER A 125 -5.02 -11.81 20.71
C SER A 125 -6.00 -10.98 19.87
N GLY A 126 -6.79 -10.12 20.51
CA GLY A 126 -7.64 -9.15 19.81
C GLY A 126 -6.83 -8.22 18.89
N GLU A 127 -5.62 -7.83 19.31
CA GLU A 127 -4.68 -7.04 18.51
C GLU A 127 -4.23 -7.79 17.25
N THR A 128 -3.98 -9.10 17.37
CA THR A 128 -3.62 -9.97 16.24
C THR A 128 -4.72 -9.95 15.18
N ILE A 129 -5.98 -10.13 15.61
CA ILE A 129 -7.14 -10.16 14.73
C ILE A 129 -7.36 -8.78 14.08
N VAL A 130 -7.35 -7.71 14.88
CA VAL A 130 -7.60 -6.34 14.40
C VAL A 130 -6.50 -5.88 13.43
N GLY A 131 -5.23 -6.13 13.75
CA GLY A 131 -4.10 -5.83 12.87
C GLY A 131 -4.21 -6.55 11.53
N THR A 132 -4.59 -7.84 11.56
CA THR A 132 -4.82 -8.64 10.34
C THR A 132 -5.94 -8.05 9.47
N LEU A 133 -7.04 -7.61 10.07
CA LEU A 133 -8.17 -7.03 9.33
C LEU A 133 -7.81 -5.67 8.71
N ILE A 134 -7.11 -4.82 9.46
CA ILE A 134 -6.64 -3.52 8.97
C ILE A 134 -5.66 -3.73 7.80
N SER A 135 -4.68 -4.62 7.96
CA SER A 135 -3.75 -5.01 6.89
C SER A 135 -4.51 -5.55 5.67
N ALA A 136 -5.50 -6.43 5.87
CA ALA A 136 -6.25 -7.00 4.77
C ALA A 136 -7.01 -5.94 3.95
N ILE A 137 -7.70 -5.02 4.64
CA ILE A 137 -8.42 -3.92 4.00
C ILE A 137 -7.44 -3.03 3.23
N TYR A 138 -6.32 -2.71 3.87
CA TYR A 138 -5.28 -1.87 3.32
C TYR A 138 -4.67 -2.43 2.03
N TRP A 139 -4.19 -3.67 2.04
CA TRP A 139 -3.60 -4.31 0.86
C TRP A 139 -4.62 -4.56 -0.24
N PHE A 140 -5.86 -4.89 0.10
CA PHE A 140 -6.90 -5.03 -0.91
C PHE A 140 -7.15 -3.71 -1.64
N MET A 141 -7.29 -2.61 -0.88
CA MET A 141 -7.60 -1.29 -1.43
C MET A 141 -6.50 -0.74 -2.33
N SER A 142 -5.23 -1.03 -2.02
CA SER A 142 -4.07 -0.49 -2.72
C SER A 142 -4.10 -0.74 -4.23
N TRP A 143 -4.64 -1.88 -4.70
CA TRP A 143 -4.83 -2.15 -6.12
C TRP A 143 -6.28 -2.16 -6.57
N ALA A 144 -7.24 -2.49 -5.70
CA ALA A 144 -8.66 -2.51 -6.08
C ALA A 144 -9.17 -1.12 -6.49
N ILE A 145 -8.87 -0.09 -5.70
CA ILE A 145 -9.37 1.27 -5.92
C ILE A 145 -8.78 1.91 -7.18
N PRO A 146 -7.45 1.95 -7.40
CA PRO A 146 -6.93 2.53 -8.64
C PRO A 146 -7.41 1.76 -9.87
N THR A 147 -7.54 0.44 -9.79
CA THR A 147 -8.17 -0.37 -10.85
C THR A 147 -9.59 0.07 -11.15
N TYR A 148 -10.43 0.25 -10.11
CA TYR A 148 -11.80 0.72 -10.27
C TYR A 148 -11.86 2.12 -10.90
N ILE A 149 -11.03 3.05 -10.44
CA ILE A 149 -10.92 4.41 -10.98
C ILE A 149 -10.58 4.36 -12.47
N ILE A 150 -9.57 3.57 -12.86
CA ILE A 150 -9.14 3.46 -14.26
C ILE A 150 -10.25 2.88 -15.14
N TYR A 151 -10.92 1.81 -14.71
CA TYR A 151 -12.05 1.27 -15.47
C TYR A 151 -13.15 2.29 -15.70
N LYS A 152 -13.53 2.98 -14.62
CA LYS A 152 -14.68 3.90 -14.63
C LYS A 152 -14.41 5.15 -15.45
N PHE A 153 -13.20 5.71 -15.37
CA PHE A 153 -12.90 7.03 -15.93
C PHE A 153 -12.01 6.99 -17.17
N LEU A 154 -11.03 6.09 -17.26
CA LEU A 154 -10.08 6.05 -18.38
C LEU A 154 -10.52 5.12 -19.52
N ILE A 155 -11.08 3.95 -19.20
CA ILE A 155 -11.50 2.98 -20.23
C ILE A 155 -12.88 3.35 -20.79
N LYS A 156 -13.86 3.65 -19.93
CA LYS A 156 -15.23 3.98 -20.35
C LYS A 156 -15.30 5.23 -21.24
N GLN A 157 -14.48 6.26 -21.00
CA GLN A 157 -14.42 7.45 -21.86
C GLN A 157 -13.87 7.15 -23.26
N THR A 158 -12.93 6.20 -23.37
CA THR A 158 -12.32 5.83 -24.66
C THR A 158 -13.30 5.09 -25.57
N GLU A 159 -14.30 4.40 -25.02
CA GLU A 159 -15.37 3.77 -25.81
C GLU A 159 -16.48 4.75 -26.20
N ILE A 160 -16.79 5.74 -25.35
CA ILE A 160 -17.79 6.77 -25.65
C ILE A 160 -17.30 7.70 -26.76
N LEU A 161 -16.02 8.08 -26.77
CA LEU A 161 -15.42 8.94 -27.80
C LEU A 161 -15.23 8.25 -29.17
N LYS A 162 -15.49 6.95 -29.27
CA LYS A 162 -15.42 6.17 -30.52
C LYS A 162 -16.79 5.87 -31.14
N ARG A 163 -17.87 6.29 -30.49
CA ARG A 163 -19.25 6.25 -31.02
C ARG A 163 -19.65 7.65 -31.47
#